data_AF-A0A1Q3H5H6-F1
#
_entry.id   AF-A0A1Q3H5H6-F1
#
_cell.length_a   1.000
_cell.length_b   1.000
_cell.length_c   1.000
_cell.angle_alpha   90.00
_cell.angle_beta   90.00
_cell.angle_gamma   90.00
#
_symmetry.space_group_name_H-M   'P 1'
#
loop_
_entity.id
_entity.type
_entity.pdbx_description
1 polymer ?
#
loop_
_entity_poly.entity_id
_entity_poly.type
_entity_poly.pdbx_seq_one_letter_code
_entity_poly.pdbx_strand_id
1 'polypeptide(L)'
;MPPNRPIGSSPTQNSQLQTDIEYLQKLGAKNIRVNQQQVTMENVQRVGTNRPDLQFDYNGRRYHVEYDTPTSGRGVGHQVRISSNDPDAEIILLIVP
;
A
#
# COMPACT_ATOMS: atom_id res chain seq x y z
N MET A 1 9.82 -1.74 9.22
CA MET A 1 8.92 -2.69 9.91
C MET A 1 8.81 -3.96 9.08
N PRO A 2 8.55 -5.14 9.68
CA PRO A 2 8.52 -6.41 8.95
C PRO A 2 7.27 -6.55 8.05
N PRO A 3 7.38 -7.20 6.88
CA PRO A 3 6.30 -7.32 5.87
C PRO A 3 5.14 -8.25 6.27
N ASN A 4 5.26 -9.02 7.35
CA ASN A 4 4.25 -10.03 7.75
C ASN A 4 3.14 -9.47 8.67
N ARG A 5 2.91 -8.16 8.69
CA ARG A 5 1.86 -7.56 9.53
C ARG A 5 0.52 -7.58 8.77
N PRO A 6 -0.61 -7.91 9.43
CA PRO A 6 -1.92 -7.78 8.82
C PRO A 6 -2.31 -6.31 8.58
N ILE A 7 -3.04 -6.07 7.49
CA ILE A 7 -3.62 -4.76 7.13
C ILE A 7 -5.02 -4.59 7.72
N GLY A 8 -5.70 -5.70 8.07
CA GLY A 8 -7.00 -5.72 8.73
C GLY A 8 -7.35 -7.11 9.27
N SER A 9 -8.61 -7.31 9.65
CA SER A 9 -9.09 -8.62 10.13
C SER A 9 -9.45 -9.61 9.02
N SER A 10 -9.54 -9.16 7.75
CA SER A 10 -9.90 -10.04 6.64
C SER A 10 -8.77 -11.02 6.31
N PRO A 11 -8.99 -12.34 6.40
CA PRO A 11 -7.98 -13.32 6.03
C PRO A 11 -7.66 -13.29 4.53
N THR A 12 -8.64 -13.03 3.66
CA THR A 12 -8.45 -13.01 2.21
C THR A 12 -7.57 -11.85 1.77
N GLN A 13 -7.83 -10.64 2.30
CA GLN A 13 -7.00 -9.46 2.04
C GLN A 13 -5.55 -9.67 2.52
N ASN A 14 -5.38 -10.22 3.72
CA ASN A 14 -4.04 -10.49 4.27
C ASN A 14 -3.29 -11.56 3.44
N SER A 15 -3.98 -12.60 2.96
CA SER A 15 -3.38 -13.63 2.11
C SER A 15 -2.93 -13.06 0.77
N GLN A 16 -3.79 -12.27 0.11
CA GLN A 16 -3.47 -11.65 -1.17
C GLN A 16 -2.27 -10.69 -1.04
N LEU A 17 -2.25 -9.89 0.02
CA LEU A 17 -1.13 -9.00 0.34
C LEU A 17 0.21 -9.75 0.41
N GLN A 18 0.25 -10.92 1.07
CA GLN A 18 1.49 -11.70 1.17
C GLN A 18 1.93 -12.25 -0.20
N THR A 19 0.98 -12.74 -1.01
CA THR A 19 1.25 -13.16 -2.40
C THR A 19 1.85 -12.03 -3.22
N ASP A 20 1.30 -10.82 -3.11
CA ASP A 20 1.77 -9.66 -3.85
C ASP A 20 3.15 -9.21 -3.37
N ILE A 21 3.43 -9.24 -2.06
CA ILE A 21 4.76 -8.97 -1.52
C ILE A 21 5.80 -9.94 -2.09
N GLU A 22 5.50 -11.24 -2.11
CA GLU A 22 6.42 -12.24 -2.68
C GLU A 22 6.67 -12.01 -4.17
N TYR A 23 5.63 -11.66 -4.93
CA TYR A 23 5.75 -11.34 -6.34
C TYR A 23 6.61 -10.08 -6.57
N LEU A 24 6.37 -9.02 -5.81
CA LEU A 24 7.12 -7.76 -5.90
C LEU A 24 8.60 -7.95 -5.52
N GLN A 25 8.89 -8.79 -4.52
CA GLN A 25 10.26 -9.16 -4.18
C GLN A 25 10.97 -9.87 -5.34
N LYS A 26 10.28 -10.81 -6.01
CA LYS A 26 10.80 -11.49 -7.21
C LYS A 26 11.03 -10.54 -8.38
N LEU A 27 10.20 -9.50 -8.52
CA LEU A 27 10.39 -8.44 -9.51
C LEU A 27 11.51 -7.45 -9.17
N GLY A 28 12.06 -7.50 -7.95
CA GLY A 28 13.11 -6.59 -7.50
C GLY A 28 12.58 -5.23 -7.03
N ALA A 29 11.30 -5.14 -6.64
CA ALA A 29 10.76 -3.95 -6.00
C ALA A 29 11.47 -3.64 -4.68
N LYS A 30 11.54 -2.36 -4.32
CA LYS A 30 12.25 -1.86 -3.14
C LYS A 30 11.29 -1.13 -2.21
N ASN A 31 11.77 -0.83 -0.99
CA ASN A 31 11.02 -0.06 0.00
C ASN A 31 9.61 -0.61 0.31
N ILE A 32 9.43 -1.94 0.22
CA ILE A 32 8.16 -2.61 0.49
C ILE A 32 7.77 -2.39 1.97
N ARG A 33 6.62 -1.75 2.20
CA ARG A 33 6.11 -1.38 3.53
C ARG A 33 4.63 -1.70 3.61
N VAL A 34 4.19 -2.15 4.77
CA VAL A 34 2.80 -2.58 5.02
C VAL A 34 2.20 -1.78 6.16
N ASN A 35 0.99 -1.25 5.96
CA ASN A 35 0.21 -0.50 6.97
C ASN A 35 1.06 0.53 7.74
N GLN A 36 1.90 1.26 7.01
CA GLN A 36 2.86 2.20 7.58
C GLN A 36 2.52 3.61 7.13
N GLN A 37 2.76 4.61 7.98
CA GLN A 37 2.57 6.00 7.58
C GLN A 37 3.56 6.38 6.48
N GLN A 38 3.07 7.18 5.54
CA GLN A 38 3.88 7.73 4.46
C GLN A 38 5.03 8.57 5.04
N VAL A 39 6.24 8.35 4.52
CA VAL A 39 7.44 9.11 4.86
C VAL A 39 8.14 9.58 3.59
N THR A 40 8.72 10.78 3.58
CA THR A 40 9.53 11.29 2.46
C THR A 40 10.74 10.39 2.20
N MET A 41 11.17 10.29 0.94
CA MET A 41 12.37 9.54 0.51
C MET A 41 13.66 10.02 1.17
N GLU A 42 13.84 11.31 1.37
CA GLU A 42 15.15 11.87 1.77
C GLU A 42 15.35 11.96 3.29
N ASN A 43 14.29 12.21 4.07
CA ASN A 43 14.45 12.59 5.49
C ASN A 43 13.55 11.84 6.49
N VAL A 44 12.87 10.75 6.06
CA VAL A 44 11.94 9.99 6.93
C VAL A 44 10.89 10.91 7.60
N GLN A 45 10.60 12.07 7.00
CA GLN A 45 9.66 13.02 7.54
C GLN A 45 8.26 12.53 7.20
N ARG A 46 7.37 12.46 8.19
CA ARG A 46 5.99 12.03 7.98
C ARG A 46 5.30 13.05 7.07
N VAL A 47 4.81 12.61 5.91
CA VAL A 47 4.08 13.48 4.96
C VAL A 47 2.57 13.44 5.16
N GLY A 48 2.08 12.62 6.09
CA GLY A 48 0.67 12.52 6.42
C GLY A 48 0.37 11.42 7.43
N THR A 49 -0.87 11.38 7.91
CA THR A 49 -1.34 10.31 8.81
C THR A 49 -1.79 9.06 8.05
N ASN A 50 -1.90 9.15 6.72
CA ASN A 50 -2.37 8.09 5.86
C ASN A 50 -1.44 6.86 5.91
N ARG A 51 -2.04 5.66 5.88
CA ARG A 51 -1.35 4.37 5.99
C ARG A 51 -1.83 3.44 4.88
N PRO A 52 -1.22 3.52 3.69
CA PRO A 52 -1.55 2.57 2.66
C PRO A 52 -1.28 1.14 3.12
N ASP A 53 -2.15 0.23 2.69
CA ASP A 53 -2.04 -1.20 3.03
C ASP A 53 -0.70 -1.74 2.59
N LEU A 54 -0.30 -1.43 1.35
CA LEU A 54 1.01 -1.76 0.78
C LEU A 54 1.61 -0.54 0.07
N GLN A 55 2.91 -0.34 0.25
CA GLN A 55 3.70 0.69 -0.41
C GLN A 55 4.98 0.05 -0.94
N PHE A 56 5.40 0.42 -2.14
CA PHE A 56 6.68 -0.04 -2.72
C PHE A 56 7.17 0.91 -3.82
N ASP A 57 8.46 0.81 -4.14
CA ASP A 57 9.07 1.49 -5.27
C ASP A 57 9.48 0.46 -6.34
N TYR A 58 9.13 0.74 -7.59
CA TYR A 58 9.50 -0.10 -8.73
C TYR A 58 9.74 0.77 -9.97
N ASN A 59 10.82 0.50 -10.71
CA ASN A 59 11.21 1.25 -11.92
C ASN A 59 11.19 2.78 -11.77
N GLY A 60 11.63 3.29 -10.62
CA GLY A 60 11.70 4.73 -10.35
C GLY A 60 10.36 5.39 -10.02
N ARG A 61 9.29 4.60 -9.85
CA ARG A 61 7.96 5.07 -9.45
C ARG A 61 7.57 4.51 -8.09
N ARG A 62 6.72 5.26 -7.38
CA ARG A 62 6.12 4.83 -6.11
C ARG A 62 4.71 4.32 -6.34
N TYR A 63 4.38 3.24 -5.63
CA TYR A 63 3.08 2.60 -5.70
C TYR A 63 2.47 2.48 -4.31
N HIS A 64 1.18 2.79 -4.21
CA HIS A 64 0.35 2.55 -3.04
C HIS A 64 -0.81 1.63 -3.44
N VAL A 65 -0.95 0.50 -2.75
CA VAL A 65 -2.05 -0.45 -2.98
C VAL A 65 -2.98 -0.44 -1.78
N GLU A 66 -4.27 -0.36 -2.06
CA GLU A 66 -5.36 -0.52 -1.10
C GLU A 66 -6.11 -1.82 -1.43
N TYR A 67 -6.25 -2.70 -0.45
CA TYR A 67 -7.01 -3.94 -0.61
C TYR A 67 -8.40 -3.69 -0.04
N ASP A 68 -9.41 -3.79 -0.89
CA ASP A 68 -10.80 -3.56 -0.51
C ASP A 68 -11.64 -4.81 -0.78
N THR A 69 -12.85 -4.87 -0.25
CA THR A 69 -13.80 -5.94 -0.54
C THR A 69 -14.93 -5.42 -1.43
N PRO A 70 -15.62 -6.29 -2.19
CA PRO A 70 -16.75 -5.87 -3.04
C PRO A 70 -17.87 -5.14 -2.28
N THR A 71 -17.96 -5.32 -0.96
CA THR A 71 -19.05 -4.81 -0.12
C THR A 71 -18.65 -3.63 0.78
N SER A 72 -17.37 -3.30 0.89
CA SER A 72 -16.89 -2.30 1.84
C SER A 72 -17.18 -0.86 1.41
N GLY A 73 -17.07 -0.56 0.10
CA GLY A 73 -17.30 0.77 -0.46
C GLY A 73 -16.31 1.86 0.03
N ARG A 74 -15.25 1.48 0.77
CA ARG A 74 -14.28 2.41 1.38
C ARG A 74 -13.14 2.80 0.44
N GLY A 75 -12.90 2.04 -0.61
CA GLY A 75 -11.77 2.21 -1.53
C GLY A 75 -11.66 3.60 -2.15
N VAL A 76 -12.79 4.22 -2.53
CA VAL A 76 -12.80 5.57 -3.14
C VAL A 76 -12.34 6.64 -2.15
N GLY A 77 -12.77 6.54 -0.88
CA GLY A 77 -12.41 7.51 0.16
C GLY A 77 -10.97 7.40 0.66
N HIS A 78 -10.33 6.24 0.46
CA HIS A 78 -8.89 6.03 0.68
C HIS A 78 -8.06 6.57 -0.49
N GLN A 79 -8.45 6.28 -1.72
CA GLN A 79 -7.74 6.72 -2.93
C GLN A 79 -7.57 8.25 -2.99
N VAL A 80 -8.63 9.02 -2.69
CA VAL A 80 -8.57 10.50 -2.70
C VAL A 80 -7.55 11.05 -1.69
N ARG A 81 -7.46 10.45 -0.51
CA ARG A 81 -6.54 10.90 0.56
C ARG A 81 -5.08 10.55 0.27
N ILE A 82 -4.83 9.39 -0.33
CA ILE A 82 -3.48 9.00 -0.74
C ILE A 82 -2.96 9.95 -1.82
N SER A 83 -3.81 10.24 -2.82
CA SER A 83 -3.47 11.10 -3.97
C SER A 83 -3.08 12.52 -3.53
N SER A 84 -3.77 13.04 -2.51
CA SER A 84 -3.52 14.39 -2.01
C SER A 84 -2.20 14.54 -1.25
N ASN A 85 -1.69 13.47 -0.64
CA ASN A 85 -0.46 13.51 0.17
C ASN A 85 0.78 13.13 -0.63
N ASP A 86 0.62 12.39 -1.72
CA ASP A 86 1.70 11.89 -2.56
C ASP A 86 1.27 11.93 -4.03
N PRO A 87 1.25 13.11 -4.67
CA PRO A 87 0.69 13.29 -6.01
C PRO A 87 1.48 12.55 -7.09
N ASP A 88 2.73 12.16 -6.80
CA ASP A 88 3.60 11.44 -7.72
C ASP A 88 3.51 9.91 -7.57
N ALA A 89 2.74 9.42 -6.59
CA ALA A 89 2.54 7.98 -6.39
C ALA A 89 1.37 7.44 -7.23
N GLU A 90 1.58 6.29 -7.86
CA GLU A 90 0.51 5.53 -8.49
C GLU A 90 -0.32 4.79 -7.42
N ILE A 91 -1.63 4.92 -7.49
CA ILE A 91 -2.55 4.32 -6.53
C ILE A 91 -3.34 3.21 -7.20
N ILE A 92 -3.27 2.01 -6.62
CA ILE A 92 -3.94 0.81 -7.09
C ILE A 92 -4.98 0.42 -6.06
N LEU A 93 -6.25 0.34 -6.49
CA LEU A 93 -7.31 -0.26 -5.68
C LEU A 93 -7.52 -1.70 -6.15
N LEU A 94 -7.25 -2.67 -5.28
CA LEU A 94 -7.45 -4.09 -5.55
C LEU A 94 -8.66 -4.60 -4.79
N ILE A 95 -9.67 -5.08 -5.52
CA ILE A 95 -10.85 -5.72 -4.91
C ILE A 95 -10.56 -7.20 -4.68
N VAL A 96 -10.49 -7.60 -3.42
CA VAL A 96 -10.29 -8.99 -2.99
C VAL A 96 -11.64 -9.57 -2.53
N PRO A 97 -12.11 -10.68 -3.12
CA PRO A 97 -13.37 -11.31 -2.75
C PRO A 97 -13.39 -11.89 -1.32
#